data_AF-A0A178YRS5-F1
#
_entry.id   AF-A0A178YRS5-F1
#
_cell.length_a   1.000
_cell.length_b   1.000
_cell.length_c   1.000
_cell.angle_alpha   90.00
_cell.angle_beta   90.00
_cell.angle_gamma   90.00
#
_symmetry.space_group_name_H-M   'P 1'
#
loop_
_entity.id
_entity.type
_entity.pdbx_description
1 polymer ?
#
loop_
_entity_poly.entity_id
_entity_poly.type
_entity_poly.pdbx_seq_one_letter_code
_entity_poly.pdbx_strand_id
1 'polypeptide(L)'
;MIATDLTINNRHLGLLGEELCRTDGLEHAAYVLFGTSRIADDPFDHLPRLRLLVKEVLPVQDDEIKSADHQHISWSTRRFVELLARADREGLQLGIAHSHPGGPAHFSQQDDRNEAELVRLAQNRNGDEALMPSLLLVGGKLVAGRVWSSPTIVTNLSYARTIGGNCVTTFFAEPEATSDPALVRQELALGAGFTKLMRHLRVGVVGAGGTGSPMLQQLPRLGVRHVAVFDPDRVEHSNLNRLYGATWQDAEEGVKKVAVAKREIERMGLGTEVATYDSWIGSAECRDALKSMDLIFGCTDDHDGRLLLNRLAYYYLIPVIDVGLALRVTERHGIACLVADGRATIIEPGCSCLVCRRIVDASVAAEEALRRTDPEEFERRKAEAYVRGEGNPSPAVISFTTSVATMAIEELIQRVNQFRGVESAVANRVRKFHLLEDFRPGAKKEPCRICGSDRVHGLGDVQPFLGRAG
;
A
#
# COMPACT_ATOMS: atom_id res chain seq x y z
N MET A 1 3.52 2.48 24.20
CA MET A 1 4.34 1.55 23.39
C MET A 1 3.99 1.83 21.94
N ILE A 2 4.97 2.06 21.06
CA ILE A 2 4.71 2.39 19.65
C ILE A 2 4.40 1.09 18.90
N ALA A 3 3.27 1.02 18.21
CA ALA A 3 2.95 -0.14 17.37
C ALA A 3 3.99 -0.23 16.24
N THR A 4 4.62 -1.39 16.05
CA THR A 4 5.67 -1.55 15.04
C THR A 4 5.39 -2.72 14.12
N ASP A 5 5.47 -2.48 12.81
CA ASP A 5 5.24 -3.50 11.77
C ASP A 5 6.24 -3.38 10.61
N LEU A 6 6.28 -4.39 9.75
CA LEU A 6 7.19 -4.48 8.61
C LEU A 6 6.41 -4.65 7.31
N THR A 7 6.87 -4.01 6.24
CA THR A 7 6.51 -4.37 4.87
C THR A 7 7.74 -4.74 4.05
N ILE A 8 7.68 -5.90 3.40
CA ILE A 8 8.71 -6.45 2.52
C ILE A 8 8.07 -6.83 1.18
N ASN A 9 8.78 -6.67 0.07
CA ASN A 9 8.30 -7.16 -1.23
C ASN A 9 8.81 -8.59 -1.49
N ASN A 10 8.11 -9.34 -2.34
CA ASN A 10 8.42 -10.75 -2.64
C ASN A 10 9.85 -10.95 -3.15
N ARG A 11 10.41 -10.00 -3.90
CA ARG A 11 11.80 -10.07 -4.36
C ARG A 11 12.79 -10.02 -3.19
N HIS A 12 12.60 -9.09 -2.26
CA HIS A 12 13.47 -8.96 -1.08
C HIS A 12 13.31 -10.15 -0.13
N LEU A 13 12.07 -10.67 0.04
CA LEU A 13 11.86 -11.88 0.83
C LEU A 13 12.53 -13.11 0.21
N GLY A 14 12.46 -13.24 -1.13
CA GLY A 14 13.16 -14.29 -1.87
C GLY A 14 14.68 -14.23 -1.68
N LEU A 15 15.27 -13.03 -1.81
CA LEU A 15 16.70 -12.81 -1.56
C LEU A 15 17.10 -13.18 -0.12
N LEU A 16 16.31 -12.80 0.89
CA LEU A 16 16.57 -13.23 2.27
C LEU A 16 16.51 -14.75 2.41
N GLY A 17 15.56 -15.41 1.73
CA GLY A 17 15.48 -16.87 1.72
C GLY A 17 16.72 -17.51 1.10
N GLU A 18 17.18 -17.01 -0.04
CA GLU A 18 18.37 -17.51 -0.75
C GLU A 18 19.65 -17.33 0.08
N GLU A 19 19.82 -16.17 0.71
CA GLU A 19 21.02 -15.86 1.51
C GLU A 19 21.02 -16.57 2.86
N LEU A 20 19.86 -16.66 3.54
CA LEU A 20 19.81 -17.12 4.93
C LEU A 20 19.51 -18.61 5.08
N CYS A 21 18.85 -19.25 4.12
CA CYS A 21 18.40 -20.64 4.23
C CYS A 21 19.24 -21.58 3.36
N ARG A 22 20.56 -21.53 3.56
CA ARG A 22 21.53 -22.41 2.88
C ARG A 22 21.45 -23.83 3.43
N THR A 23 21.85 -24.83 2.63
CA THR A 23 21.74 -26.26 2.99
C THR A 23 22.89 -26.78 3.86
N ASP A 24 23.79 -25.92 4.30
CA ASP A 24 24.96 -26.27 5.12
C ASP A 24 24.62 -26.45 6.61
N GLY A 25 23.42 -26.06 7.03
CA GLY A 25 22.96 -26.17 8.42
C GLY A 25 23.60 -25.17 9.37
N LEU A 26 24.29 -24.14 8.84
CA LEU A 26 24.92 -23.07 9.61
C LEU A 26 24.01 -21.84 9.69
N GLU A 27 24.14 -21.06 10.75
CA GLU A 27 23.48 -19.76 10.80
C GLU A 27 24.11 -18.81 9.79
N HIS A 28 23.25 -18.10 9.05
CA HIS A 28 23.66 -17.07 8.10
C HIS A 28 23.06 -15.74 8.49
N ALA A 29 23.69 -14.66 8.03
CA ALA A 29 23.22 -13.30 8.27
C ALA A 29 23.28 -12.46 6.98
N ALA A 30 22.41 -11.46 6.92
CA ALA A 30 22.36 -10.46 5.86
C ALA A 30 22.19 -9.08 6.49
N TYR A 31 22.78 -8.07 5.87
CA TYR A 31 22.44 -6.69 6.18
C TYR A 31 21.17 -6.31 5.43
N VAL A 32 20.35 -5.47 6.06
CA VAL A 32 19.12 -4.99 5.43
C VAL A 32 19.03 -3.49 5.63
N LEU A 33 18.81 -2.75 4.55
CA LEU A 33 18.49 -1.33 4.62
C LEU A 33 16.98 -1.17 4.68
N PHE A 34 16.52 -0.29 5.59
CA PHE A 34 15.12 -0.03 5.83
C PHE A 34 14.79 1.45 5.61
N GLY A 35 13.77 1.72 4.81
CA GLY A 35 13.02 2.96 4.94
C GLY A 35 12.14 2.93 6.17
N THR A 36 11.69 4.10 6.61
CA THR A 36 10.81 4.23 7.78
C THR A 36 9.57 5.03 7.43
N SER A 37 8.43 4.63 7.99
CA SER A 37 7.18 5.37 7.93
C SER A 37 6.68 5.59 9.34
N ARG A 38 6.89 6.80 9.86
CA ARG A 38 6.50 7.24 11.20
C ARG A 38 5.11 7.87 11.11
N ILE A 39 4.11 7.19 11.64
CA ILE A 39 2.72 7.66 11.71
C ILE A 39 2.53 8.22 13.11
N ALA A 40 2.22 9.52 13.22
CA ALA A 40 2.05 10.16 14.51
C ALA A 40 0.66 9.88 15.10
N ASP A 41 -0.37 9.91 14.25
CA ASP A 41 -1.76 9.67 14.63
C ASP A 41 -2.41 8.67 13.68
N ASP A 42 -2.63 7.44 14.15
CA ASP A 42 -3.35 6.43 13.38
C ASP A 42 -4.85 6.72 13.34
N PRO A 43 -5.52 6.63 12.18
CA PRO A 43 -6.91 7.05 12.05
C PRO A 43 -7.94 6.19 12.80
N PHE A 44 -7.54 5.03 13.33
CA PHE A 44 -8.44 4.10 14.01
C PHE A 44 -8.15 4.01 15.51
N ASP A 45 -6.87 3.81 15.88
CA ASP A 45 -6.49 3.65 17.28
C ASP A 45 -5.90 4.91 17.92
N HIS A 46 -5.61 5.96 17.14
CA HIS A 46 -4.99 7.21 17.58
C HIS A 46 -3.65 7.02 18.31
N LEU A 47 -2.96 5.90 18.05
CA LEU A 47 -1.65 5.61 18.61
C LEU A 47 -0.55 5.82 17.56
N PRO A 48 0.65 6.26 18.00
CA PRO A 48 1.78 6.36 17.10
C PRO A 48 2.22 4.98 16.62
N ARG A 49 2.60 4.90 15.35
CA ARG A 49 3.04 3.67 14.69
C ARG A 49 4.33 3.89 13.90
N LEU A 50 5.19 2.89 13.92
CA LEU A 50 6.39 2.82 13.10
C LEU A 50 6.26 1.64 12.14
N ARG A 51 6.25 1.92 10.85
CA ARG A 51 6.35 0.87 9.82
C ARG A 51 7.74 0.88 9.20
N LEU A 52 8.41 -0.26 9.25
CA LEU A 52 9.66 -0.51 8.56
C LEU A 52 9.39 -0.98 7.14
N LEU A 53 10.20 -0.51 6.19
CA LEU A 53 10.06 -0.83 4.77
C LEU A 53 11.37 -1.41 4.28
N VAL A 54 11.39 -2.67 3.85
CA VAL A 54 12.63 -3.27 3.33
C VAL A 54 13.01 -2.62 2.01
N LYS A 55 14.07 -1.82 2.04
CA LYS A 55 14.59 -1.04 0.91
C LYS A 55 15.56 -1.87 0.07
N GLU A 56 16.43 -2.64 0.72
CA GLU A 56 17.49 -3.41 0.07
C GLU A 56 17.99 -4.53 1.00
N VAL A 57 18.29 -5.69 0.42
CA VAL A 57 18.90 -6.82 1.11
C VAL A 57 20.33 -6.96 0.59
N LEU A 58 21.29 -7.04 1.52
CA LEU A 58 22.72 -7.00 1.24
C LEU A 58 23.37 -8.24 1.88
N PRO A 59 23.89 -9.19 1.10
CA PRO A 59 24.52 -10.39 1.65
C PRO A 59 25.78 -10.03 2.44
N VAL A 60 26.02 -10.73 3.54
CA VAL A 60 27.33 -10.75 4.23
C VAL A 60 28.26 -11.60 3.38
N GLN A 61 29.45 -11.08 3.05
CA GLN A 61 30.42 -11.80 2.23
C GLN A 61 31.20 -12.82 3.08
N ASP A 62 31.60 -13.94 2.47
CA ASP A 62 32.26 -15.04 3.19
C ASP A 62 33.58 -14.60 3.88
N ASP A 63 34.29 -13.61 3.31
CA ASP A 63 35.52 -13.03 3.89
C ASP A 63 35.27 -12.12 5.10
N GLU A 64 34.02 -11.76 5.35
CA GLU A 64 33.61 -10.96 6.50
C GLU A 64 33.24 -11.80 7.70
N ILE A 65 32.90 -13.08 7.48
CA ILE A 65 32.53 -14.03 8.54
C ILE A 65 33.80 -14.41 9.30
N LYS A 66 33.87 -14.01 10.57
CA LYS A 66 34.97 -14.34 11.47
C LYS A 66 34.81 -15.75 12.05
N SER A 67 33.58 -16.14 12.36
CA SER A 67 33.21 -17.50 12.71
C SER A 67 31.70 -17.71 12.50
N ALA A 68 31.31 -18.91 12.10
CA ALA A 68 29.91 -19.34 12.01
C ALA A 68 29.83 -20.81 12.46
N ASP A 69 28.87 -21.12 13.31
CA ASP A 69 28.52 -22.48 13.69
C ASP A 69 26.98 -22.66 13.64
N HIS A 70 26.48 -23.71 14.28
CA HIS A 70 25.06 -24.07 14.29
C HIS A 70 24.23 -23.32 15.36
N GLN A 71 24.88 -22.46 16.15
CA GLN A 71 24.28 -21.67 17.25
C GLN A 71 24.64 -20.18 17.19
N HIS A 72 25.65 -19.80 16.39
CA HIS A 72 26.11 -18.42 16.33
C HIS A 72 26.82 -18.09 15.00
N ILE A 73 26.71 -16.82 14.60
CA ILE A 73 27.56 -16.21 13.56
C ILE A 73 28.19 -14.89 14.07
N SER A 74 29.45 -14.64 13.73
CA SER A 74 30.20 -13.41 14.02
C SER A 74 30.90 -12.91 12.76
N TRP A 75 30.81 -11.62 12.47
CA TRP A 75 31.40 -11.02 11.28
C TRP A 75 32.08 -9.67 11.56
N SER A 76 32.82 -9.17 10.57
CA SER A 76 33.56 -7.91 10.64
C SER A 76 32.64 -6.69 10.80
N THR A 77 32.90 -5.85 11.80
CA THR A 77 32.18 -4.60 12.02
C THR A 77 32.54 -3.50 11.02
N ARG A 78 33.56 -3.70 10.17
CA ARG A 78 34.00 -2.70 9.19
C ARG A 78 32.90 -2.36 8.18
N ARG A 79 32.35 -3.35 7.48
CA ARG A 79 31.29 -3.12 6.49
C ARG A 79 30.01 -2.64 7.15
N PHE A 80 29.71 -3.09 8.37
CA PHE A 80 28.61 -2.54 9.15
C PHE A 80 28.75 -1.02 9.33
N VAL A 81 29.93 -0.51 9.70
CA VAL A 81 30.19 0.94 9.82
C VAL A 81 30.10 1.66 8.47
N GLU A 82 30.60 1.04 7.38
CA GLU A 82 30.48 1.58 6.02
C GLU A 82 29.01 1.67 5.57
N LEU A 83 28.20 0.66 5.91
CA LEU A 83 26.77 0.63 5.63
C LEU A 83 25.99 1.59 6.52
N LEU A 84 26.38 1.81 7.79
CA LEU A 84 25.80 2.87 8.62
C LEU A 84 26.04 4.24 7.98
N ALA A 85 27.24 4.48 7.44
CA ALA A 85 27.54 5.71 6.70
C ALA A 85 26.67 5.87 5.45
N ARG A 86 26.38 4.77 4.75
CA ARG A 86 25.48 4.78 3.59
C ARG A 86 24.04 5.06 4.00
N ALA A 87 23.56 4.37 5.03
CA ALA A 87 22.21 4.51 5.56
C ALA A 87 21.93 5.95 5.98
N ASP A 88 22.85 6.58 6.71
CA ASP A 88 22.76 7.99 7.11
C ASP A 88 22.63 8.94 5.91
N ARG A 89 23.50 8.81 4.90
CA ARG A 89 23.45 9.63 3.68
C ARG A 89 22.15 9.46 2.89
N GLU A 90 21.56 8.28 2.91
CA GLU A 90 20.34 7.94 2.18
C GLU A 90 19.06 8.14 3.01
N GLY A 91 19.16 8.52 4.29
CA GLY A 91 18.02 8.67 5.19
C GLY A 91 17.36 7.33 5.57
N LEU A 92 18.13 6.25 5.59
CA LEU A 92 17.69 4.88 5.86
C LEU A 92 18.20 4.41 7.23
N GLN A 93 17.62 3.31 7.71
CA GLN A 93 18.08 2.57 8.88
C GLN A 93 18.80 1.30 8.43
N LEU A 94 19.93 0.99 9.06
CA LEU A 94 20.60 -0.29 8.86
C LEU A 94 20.08 -1.27 9.90
N GLY A 95 19.77 -2.49 9.46
CA GLY A 95 19.44 -3.61 10.33
C GLY A 95 20.10 -4.89 9.87
N ILE A 96 19.74 -5.98 10.54
CA ILE A 96 20.20 -7.33 10.20
C ILE A 96 19.01 -8.26 10.00
N ALA A 97 19.25 -9.34 9.25
CA ALA A 97 18.41 -10.52 9.25
C ALA A 97 19.31 -11.73 9.44
N HIS A 98 18.89 -12.71 10.24
CA HIS A 98 19.62 -13.97 10.41
C HIS A 98 18.68 -15.17 10.45
N SER A 99 19.24 -16.36 10.34
CA SER A 99 18.51 -17.62 10.40
C SER A 99 18.93 -18.51 11.55
N HIS A 100 17.97 -19.28 12.09
CA HIS A 100 18.25 -20.43 12.95
C HIS A 100 17.88 -21.73 12.21
N PRO A 101 18.83 -22.41 11.54
CA PRO A 101 18.56 -23.67 10.86
C PRO A 101 18.22 -24.78 11.87
N GLY A 102 16.95 -25.19 11.93
CA GLY A 102 16.49 -26.21 12.89
C GLY A 102 16.47 -25.77 14.37
N GLY A 103 16.70 -24.48 14.63
CA GLY A 103 16.69 -23.87 15.96
C GLY A 103 15.34 -23.25 16.36
N PRO A 104 15.30 -22.52 17.49
CA PRO A 104 14.07 -21.92 18.00
C PRO A 104 13.55 -20.78 17.11
N ALA A 105 12.23 -20.64 17.03
CA ALA A 105 11.55 -19.54 16.33
C ALA A 105 11.49 -18.22 17.14
N HIS A 106 12.49 -17.97 17.99
CA HIS A 106 12.62 -16.76 18.79
C HIS A 106 14.10 -16.38 18.95
N PHE A 107 14.35 -15.10 19.21
CA PHE A 107 15.69 -14.56 19.48
C PHE A 107 16.26 -15.13 20.79
N SER A 108 17.55 -15.43 20.79
CA SER A 108 18.31 -15.92 21.94
C SER A 108 18.87 -14.78 22.79
N GLN A 109 19.34 -15.10 24.00
CA GLN A 109 20.07 -14.13 24.84
C GLN A 109 21.40 -13.68 24.21
N GLN A 110 21.98 -14.49 23.32
CA GLN A 110 23.17 -14.09 22.57
C GLN A 110 22.83 -13.00 21.56
N ASP A 111 21.70 -13.14 20.86
CA ASP A 111 21.22 -12.14 19.91
C ASP A 111 20.94 -10.82 20.62
N ASP A 112 20.34 -10.87 21.81
CA ASP A 112 20.08 -9.68 22.63
C ASP A 112 21.36 -8.90 22.91
N ARG A 113 22.44 -9.60 23.30
CA ARG A 113 23.73 -8.96 23.60
C ARG A 113 24.37 -8.39 22.34
N ASN A 114 24.40 -9.16 21.26
CA ASN A 114 24.99 -8.75 19.99
C ASN A 114 24.27 -7.52 19.41
N GLU A 115 22.94 -7.56 19.35
CA GLU A 115 22.13 -6.49 18.78
C GLU A 115 22.16 -5.21 19.64
N ALA A 116 22.25 -5.34 20.97
CA ALA A 116 22.45 -4.20 21.87
C ALA A 116 23.79 -3.47 21.62
N GLU A 117 24.85 -4.19 21.23
CA GLU A 117 26.11 -3.57 20.80
C GLU A 117 25.99 -2.92 19.42
N LEU A 118 25.28 -3.54 18.48
CA LEU A 118 25.07 -2.99 17.14
C LEU A 118 24.26 -1.69 17.16
N VAL A 119 23.18 -1.63 17.94
CA VAL A 119 22.40 -0.37 18.09
C VAL A 119 23.21 0.72 18.79
N ARG A 120 24.05 0.36 19.77
CA ARG A 120 24.98 1.32 20.40
C ARG A 120 25.94 1.91 19.37
N LEU A 121 26.50 1.08 18.51
CA LEU A 121 27.39 1.50 17.44
C LEU A 121 26.67 2.39 16.42
N ALA A 122 25.44 2.02 16.05
CA ALA A 122 24.59 2.82 15.17
C ALA A 122 24.31 4.21 15.77
N GLN A 123 23.91 4.30 17.04
CA GLN A 123 23.61 5.57 17.70
C GLN A 123 24.86 6.44 17.89
N ASN A 124 25.98 5.85 18.28
CA ASN A 124 27.24 6.58 18.41
C ASN A 124 27.69 7.24 17.10
N ARG A 125 27.31 6.67 15.94
CA ARG A 125 27.71 7.16 14.62
C ARG A 125 26.66 8.06 13.97
N ASN A 126 25.42 7.58 13.93
CA ASN A 126 24.32 8.18 13.17
C ASN A 126 23.35 8.99 14.07
N GLY A 127 23.62 9.09 15.37
CA GLY A 127 22.84 9.86 16.34
C GLY A 127 21.81 9.05 17.11
N ASP A 128 21.28 9.63 18.18
CA ASP A 128 20.43 8.94 19.17
C ASP A 128 19.12 8.40 18.58
N GLU A 129 18.64 8.95 17.46
CA GLU A 129 17.43 8.49 16.78
C GLU A 129 17.65 7.26 15.87
N ALA A 130 18.91 6.81 15.70
CA ALA A 130 19.22 5.63 14.90
C ALA A 130 18.55 4.39 15.49
N LEU A 131 17.85 3.67 14.62
CA LEU A 131 17.16 2.42 14.94
C LEU A 131 17.95 1.25 14.37
N MET A 132 17.88 0.11 15.05
CA MET A 132 18.47 -1.14 14.57
C MET A 132 17.39 -2.23 14.47
N PRO A 133 16.78 -2.40 13.29
CA PRO A 133 15.89 -3.52 13.03
C PRO A 133 16.63 -4.87 13.00
N SER A 134 16.00 -5.91 13.51
CA SER A 134 16.47 -7.30 13.42
C SER A 134 15.34 -8.23 13.00
N LEU A 135 15.59 -9.08 12.01
CA LEU A 135 14.65 -10.06 11.47
C LEU A 135 15.18 -11.48 11.67
N LEU A 136 14.30 -12.42 12.03
CA LEU A 136 14.65 -13.84 12.23
C LEU A 136 13.88 -14.72 11.26
N LEU A 137 14.61 -15.54 10.51
CA LEU A 137 14.06 -16.53 9.59
C LEU A 137 14.32 -17.96 10.11
N VAL A 138 13.30 -18.81 10.04
CA VAL A 138 13.42 -20.24 10.36
C VAL A 138 12.74 -21.05 9.26
N GLY A 139 13.46 -21.99 8.67
CA GLY A 139 12.95 -22.85 7.60
C GLY A 139 12.40 -22.05 6.40
N GLY A 140 13.08 -20.97 6.00
CA GLY A 140 12.66 -20.11 4.88
C GLY A 140 11.53 -19.15 5.19
N LYS A 141 11.01 -19.12 6.43
CA LYS A 141 9.91 -18.25 6.84
C LYS A 141 10.39 -17.20 7.81
N LEU A 142 9.96 -15.96 7.60
CA LEU A 142 10.11 -14.90 8.60
C LEU A 142 9.23 -15.23 9.80
N VAL A 143 9.83 -15.48 10.97
CA VAL A 143 9.12 -15.95 12.18
C VAL A 143 9.08 -14.93 13.30
N ALA A 144 10.03 -13.99 13.32
CA ALA A 144 10.03 -12.89 14.27
C ALA A 144 10.75 -11.68 13.70
N GLY A 145 10.48 -10.52 14.29
CA GLY A 145 11.31 -9.34 14.09
C GLY A 145 11.14 -8.36 15.23
N ARG A 146 12.12 -7.48 15.39
CA ARG A 146 12.17 -6.48 16.46
C ARG A 146 12.96 -5.26 16.03
N VAL A 147 12.82 -4.18 16.77
CA VAL A 147 13.55 -2.93 16.56
C VAL A 147 14.15 -2.47 17.87
N TRP A 148 15.45 -2.22 17.87
CA TRP A 148 16.14 -1.58 18.97
C TRP A 148 16.18 -0.07 18.76
N SER A 149 15.72 0.69 19.76
CA SER A 149 15.82 2.15 19.80
C SER A 149 16.87 2.63 20.81
N SER A 150 17.42 1.72 21.61
CA SER A 150 18.62 1.90 22.42
C SER A 150 19.12 0.53 22.86
N PRO A 151 20.32 0.41 23.46
CA PRO A 151 20.83 -0.87 23.95
C PRO A 151 19.97 -1.56 25.03
N THR A 152 18.96 -0.87 25.57
CA THR A 152 18.07 -1.38 26.62
C THR A 152 16.59 -1.34 26.25
N ILE A 153 16.23 -0.75 25.10
CA ILE A 153 14.84 -0.59 24.67
C ILE A 153 14.65 -1.31 23.33
N VAL A 154 13.84 -2.36 23.37
CA VAL A 154 13.47 -3.18 22.22
C VAL A 154 11.96 -3.20 22.06
N THR A 155 11.49 -3.11 20.82
CA THR A 155 10.07 -3.25 20.46
C THR A 155 9.92 -4.39 19.47
N ASN A 156 9.11 -5.39 19.81
CA ASN A 156 8.82 -6.50 18.90
C ASN A 156 7.85 -6.04 17.80
N LEU A 157 8.05 -6.55 16.59
CA LEU A 157 7.10 -6.36 15.51
C LEU A 157 5.82 -7.14 15.81
N SER A 158 4.66 -6.55 15.52
CA SER A 158 3.39 -7.24 15.68
C SER A 158 3.13 -8.22 14.52
N TYR A 159 3.51 -7.82 13.31
CA TYR A 159 3.36 -8.61 12.08
C TYR A 159 4.31 -8.10 10.99
N ALA A 160 4.45 -8.89 9.94
CA ALA A 160 5.11 -8.50 8.69
C ALA A 160 4.19 -8.76 7.50
N ARG A 161 4.16 -7.81 6.56
CA ARG A 161 3.41 -7.92 5.31
C ARG A 161 4.36 -8.16 4.16
N THR A 162 4.02 -9.13 3.32
CA THR A 162 4.69 -9.38 2.04
C THR A 162 3.80 -8.94 0.90
N ILE A 163 4.33 -8.13 -0.01
CA ILE A 163 3.64 -7.60 -1.21
C ILE A 163 4.33 -8.00 -2.52
N GLY A 164 3.72 -7.73 -3.67
CA GLY A 164 4.30 -8.00 -4.99
C GLY A 164 3.70 -9.22 -5.66
N GLY A 165 2.42 -9.14 -6.04
CA GLY A 165 1.66 -10.22 -6.68
C GLY A 165 0.67 -10.90 -5.74
N ASN A 166 1.10 -11.19 -4.51
CA ASN A 166 0.24 -11.69 -3.43
C ASN A 166 0.41 -10.80 -2.20
N CYS A 167 -0.62 -10.71 -1.35
CA CYS A 167 -0.60 -9.98 -0.09
C CYS A 167 -0.71 -10.99 1.05
N VAL A 168 0.43 -11.27 1.70
CA VAL A 168 0.51 -12.21 2.82
C VAL A 168 0.87 -11.44 4.07
N THR A 169 0.14 -11.67 5.16
CA THR A 169 0.50 -11.14 6.48
C THR A 169 0.95 -12.29 7.37
N THR A 170 2.18 -12.20 7.85
CA THR A 170 2.73 -13.07 8.87
C THR A 170 2.56 -12.41 10.23
N PHE A 171 1.72 -13.00 11.08
CA PHE A 171 1.53 -12.53 12.45
C PHE A 171 2.58 -13.15 13.37
N PHE A 172 3.24 -12.32 14.20
CA PHE A 172 4.24 -12.79 15.17
C PHE A 172 3.64 -13.05 16.55
N ALA A 173 2.42 -12.56 16.78
CA ALA A 173 1.55 -12.95 17.88
C ALA A 173 0.21 -13.38 17.30
N GLU A 174 -0.43 -14.41 17.86
CA GLU A 174 -1.75 -14.84 17.41
C GLU A 174 -2.78 -13.72 17.64
N PRO A 175 -3.42 -13.19 16.58
CA PRO A 175 -4.47 -12.22 16.77
C PRO A 175 -5.74 -12.92 17.28
N GLU A 176 -6.59 -12.18 17.98
CA GLU A 176 -7.82 -12.72 18.54
C GLU A 176 -8.72 -13.34 17.45
N ALA A 177 -9.07 -14.60 17.64
CA ALA A 177 -10.05 -15.27 16.81
C ALA A 177 -11.43 -14.64 17.07
N THR A 178 -11.94 -13.91 16.08
CA THR A 178 -13.26 -13.28 16.16
C THR A 178 -14.18 -13.91 15.13
N SER A 179 -15.05 -14.80 15.60
CA SER A 179 -16.13 -15.37 14.78
C SER A 179 -17.18 -14.31 14.50
N ASP A 180 -17.65 -14.23 13.25
CA ASP A 180 -18.74 -13.38 12.83
C ASP A 180 -19.81 -14.23 12.12
N PRO A 181 -21.03 -14.37 12.69
CA PRO A 181 -22.09 -15.14 12.05
C PRO A 181 -22.39 -14.70 10.61
N ALA A 182 -22.17 -13.43 10.26
CA ALA A 182 -22.38 -12.91 8.92
C ALA A 182 -21.36 -13.44 7.89
N LEU A 183 -20.18 -13.88 8.33
CA LEU A 183 -19.07 -14.30 7.47
C LEU A 183 -18.93 -15.82 7.33
N VAL A 184 -19.76 -16.62 8.03
CA VAL A 184 -19.65 -18.10 8.04
C VAL A 184 -19.65 -18.69 6.62
N ARG A 185 -20.55 -18.23 5.73
CA ARG A 185 -20.60 -18.72 4.34
C ARG A 185 -19.38 -18.32 3.53
N GLN A 186 -18.85 -17.12 3.76
CA GLN A 186 -17.62 -16.66 3.11
C GLN A 186 -16.44 -17.51 3.57
N GLU A 187 -16.37 -17.81 4.86
CA GLU A 187 -15.29 -18.62 5.43
C GLU A 187 -15.27 -20.04 4.86
N LEU A 188 -16.43 -20.64 4.59
CA LEU A 188 -16.52 -21.92 3.88
C LEU A 188 -15.94 -21.85 2.46
N ALA A 189 -16.06 -20.71 1.78
CA ALA A 189 -15.62 -20.52 0.40
C ALA A 189 -14.14 -20.07 0.28
N LEU A 190 -13.70 -19.17 1.16
CA LEU A 190 -12.39 -18.50 1.10
C LEU A 190 -11.45 -18.88 2.25
N GLY A 191 -11.92 -19.68 3.21
CA GLY A 191 -11.15 -20.16 4.36
C GLY A 191 -11.03 -19.16 5.50
N ALA A 192 -10.85 -19.68 6.72
CA ALA A 192 -10.67 -18.88 7.95
C ALA A 192 -9.48 -17.92 7.87
N GLY A 193 -8.39 -18.34 7.19
CA GLY A 193 -7.22 -17.51 6.96
C GLY A 193 -7.54 -16.22 6.18
N PHE A 194 -8.42 -16.30 5.17
CA PHE A 194 -8.85 -15.12 4.43
C PHE A 194 -9.63 -14.15 5.33
N THR A 195 -10.62 -14.64 6.08
CA THR A 195 -11.40 -13.80 7.01
C THR A 195 -10.52 -13.15 8.06
N LYS A 196 -9.56 -13.91 8.64
CA LYS A 196 -8.56 -13.39 9.59
C LYS A 196 -7.75 -12.25 8.99
N LEU A 197 -7.25 -12.43 7.76
CA LEU A 197 -6.48 -11.40 7.05
C LEU A 197 -7.34 -10.17 6.73
N MET A 198 -8.52 -10.36 6.17
CA MET A 198 -9.42 -9.25 5.81
C MET A 198 -9.80 -8.38 7.02
N ARG A 199 -10.04 -8.99 8.18
CA ARG A 199 -10.34 -8.26 9.43
C ARG A 199 -9.15 -7.45 9.95
N HIS A 200 -7.93 -7.91 9.67
CA HIS A 200 -6.72 -7.19 10.04
C HIS A 200 -6.41 -6.03 9.08
N LEU A 201 -6.74 -6.18 7.80
CA LEU A 201 -6.41 -5.17 6.78
C LEU A 201 -7.02 -3.80 7.09
N ARG A 202 -6.18 -2.77 6.93
CA ARG A 202 -6.56 -1.36 6.88
C ARG A 202 -6.67 -0.91 5.43
N VAL A 203 -7.87 -0.56 4.98
CA VAL A 203 -8.12 -0.27 3.57
C VAL A 203 -8.46 1.21 3.38
N GLY A 204 -7.69 1.89 2.52
CA GLY A 204 -8.02 3.24 2.07
C GLY A 204 -8.88 3.21 0.81
N VAL A 205 -9.88 4.07 0.70
CA VAL A 205 -10.66 4.30 -0.52
C VAL A 205 -10.60 5.78 -0.86
N VAL A 206 -9.89 6.11 -1.93
CA VAL A 206 -9.75 7.49 -2.43
C VAL A 206 -10.77 7.73 -3.53
N GLY A 207 -11.76 8.58 -3.26
CA GLY A 207 -12.95 8.79 -4.07
C GLY A 207 -14.09 7.90 -3.57
N ALA A 208 -15.15 8.52 -3.05
CA ALA A 208 -16.39 7.92 -2.56
C ALA A 208 -17.54 8.05 -3.58
N GLY A 209 -17.23 8.42 -4.83
CA GLY A 209 -18.19 8.58 -5.92
C GLY A 209 -18.64 7.26 -6.57
N GLY A 210 -18.75 7.25 -7.91
CA GLY A 210 -19.39 6.18 -8.66
C GLY A 210 -18.73 4.79 -8.52
N THR A 211 -17.40 4.71 -8.50
CA THR A 211 -16.65 3.46 -8.33
C THR A 211 -16.27 3.18 -6.87
N GLY A 212 -16.11 4.22 -6.05
CA GLY A 212 -15.82 4.09 -4.63
C GLY A 212 -17.02 3.63 -3.79
N SER A 213 -18.20 4.23 -3.98
CA SER A 213 -19.38 3.87 -3.19
C SER A 213 -19.80 2.39 -3.28
N PRO A 214 -19.75 1.69 -4.44
CA PRO A 214 -19.96 0.24 -4.46
C PRO A 214 -18.86 -0.56 -3.74
N MET A 215 -17.61 -0.09 -3.70
CA MET A 215 -16.55 -0.76 -2.91
C MET A 215 -16.81 -0.63 -1.42
N LEU A 216 -17.24 0.56 -0.97
CA LEU A 216 -17.58 0.83 0.42
C LEU A 216 -18.78 0.00 0.91
N GLN A 217 -19.62 -0.49 -0.01
CA GLN A 217 -20.65 -1.49 0.28
C GLN A 217 -20.10 -2.92 0.40
N GLN A 218 -19.02 -3.24 -0.32
CA GLN A 218 -18.45 -4.59 -0.39
C GLN A 218 -17.42 -4.85 0.71
N LEU A 219 -16.53 -3.90 1.01
CA LEU A 219 -15.42 -4.08 1.95
C LEU A 219 -15.87 -4.52 3.36
N PRO A 220 -16.85 -3.86 4.02
CA PRO A 220 -17.37 -4.33 5.31
C PRO A 220 -17.93 -5.76 5.23
N ARG A 221 -18.61 -6.09 4.13
CA ARG A 221 -19.23 -7.41 3.90
C ARG A 221 -18.21 -8.52 3.62
N LEU A 222 -17.00 -8.15 3.21
CA LEU A 222 -15.88 -9.07 3.10
C LEU A 222 -15.12 -9.24 4.43
N GLY A 223 -15.55 -8.54 5.48
CA GLY A 223 -14.96 -8.59 6.80
C GLY A 223 -13.87 -7.56 7.06
N VAL A 224 -13.68 -6.57 6.19
CA VAL A 224 -12.73 -5.47 6.46
C VAL A 224 -13.21 -4.66 7.66
N ARG A 225 -12.37 -4.56 8.70
CA ARG A 225 -12.72 -3.83 9.92
C ARG A 225 -12.31 -2.37 9.92
N HIS A 226 -11.32 -1.97 9.14
CA HIS A 226 -10.79 -0.62 9.18
C HIS A 226 -10.80 -0.02 7.77
N VAL A 227 -11.64 1.00 7.57
CA VAL A 227 -11.79 1.68 6.27
C VAL A 227 -11.57 3.18 6.43
N ALA A 228 -10.60 3.74 5.70
CA ALA A 228 -10.42 5.19 5.59
C ALA A 228 -10.95 5.67 4.24
N VAL A 229 -11.81 6.69 4.24
CA VAL A 229 -12.45 7.23 3.04
C VAL A 229 -11.98 8.66 2.81
N PHE A 230 -11.47 8.94 1.60
CA PHE A 230 -10.95 10.25 1.22
C PHE A 230 -11.73 10.79 0.03
N ASP A 231 -12.50 11.86 0.19
CA ASP A 231 -13.21 12.50 -0.91
C ASP A 231 -13.58 13.95 -0.54
N PRO A 232 -13.05 14.96 -1.25
CA PRO A 232 -13.34 16.35 -0.95
C PRO A 232 -14.73 16.82 -1.41
N ASP A 233 -15.43 16.03 -2.22
CA ASP A 233 -16.63 16.47 -2.89
C ASP A 233 -17.89 16.33 -2.02
N ARG A 234 -18.92 17.02 -2.48
CA ARG A 234 -20.29 16.95 -1.96
C ARG A 234 -21.19 16.20 -2.93
N VAL A 235 -22.30 15.70 -2.43
CA VAL A 235 -23.31 15.04 -3.23
C VAL A 235 -24.00 16.07 -4.12
N GLU A 236 -24.16 15.72 -5.39
CA GLU A 236 -24.95 16.47 -6.37
C GLU A 236 -26.09 15.61 -6.92
N HIS A 237 -27.14 16.22 -7.46
CA HIS A 237 -28.24 15.49 -8.11
C HIS A 237 -27.76 14.56 -9.22
N SER A 238 -26.74 14.99 -9.97
CA SER A 238 -26.10 14.20 -11.04
C SER A 238 -25.48 12.90 -10.52
N ASN A 239 -25.21 12.79 -9.22
CA ASN A 239 -24.55 11.64 -8.59
C ASN A 239 -25.55 10.55 -8.13
N LEU A 240 -26.82 10.92 -7.92
CA LEU A 240 -27.84 10.03 -7.34
C LEU A 240 -28.11 8.77 -8.17
N ASN A 241 -27.78 8.80 -9.46
CA ASN A 241 -27.94 7.66 -10.34
C ASN A 241 -26.90 6.54 -10.12
N ARG A 242 -25.85 6.76 -9.29
CA ARG A 242 -24.73 5.82 -9.12
C ARG A 242 -24.03 5.84 -7.76
N LEU A 243 -24.26 6.86 -6.94
CA LEU A 243 -23.66 6.97 -5.61
C LEU A 243 -24.53 6.21 -4.61
N TYR A 244 -24.05 5.05 -4.15
CA TYR A 244 -24.79 4.22 -3.20
C TYR A 244 -25.06 4.95 -1.88
N GLY A 245 -26.31 4.93 -1.45
CA GLY A 245 -26.75 5.51 -0.17
C GLY A 245 -27.08 7.00 -0.22
N ALA A 246 -26.71 7.74 -1.27
CA ALA A 246 -27.10 9.14 -1.41
C ALA A 246 -28.59 9.28 -1.76
N THR A 247 -29.21 10.33 -1.26
CA THR A 247 -30.63 10.65 -1.42
C THR A 247 -30.82 12.04 -2.06
N TRP A 248 -32.04 12.34 -2.50
CA TRP A 248 -32.38 13.68 -3.00
C TRP A 248 -32.07 14.78 -1.99
N GLN A 249 -32.40 14.55 -0.72
CA GLN A 249 -32.11 15.48 0.37
C GLN A 249 -30.59 15.68 0.56
N ASP A 250 -29.79 14.62 0.46
CA ASP A 250 -28.32 14.76 0.55
C ASP A 250 -27.77 15.68 -0.55
N ALA A 251 -28.35 15.64 -1.76
CA ALA A 251 -27.97 16.51 -2.86
C ALA A 251 -28.43 17.97 -2.65
N GLU A 252 -29.65 18.17 -2.12
CA GLU A 252 -30.18 19.50 -1.80
C GLU A 252 -29.36 20.20 -0.70
N GLU A 253 -28.94 19.44 0.31
CA GLU A 253 -28.13 19.92 1.44
C GLU A 253 -26.62 19.97 1.12
N GLY A 254 -26.20 19.41 -0.01
CA GLY A 254 -24.79 19.30 -0.39
C GLY A 254 -23.97 18.51 0.64
N VAL A 255 -24.51 17.38 1.13
CA VAL A 255 -23.84 16.52 2.12
C VAL A 255 -22.51 16.03 1.55
N LYS A 256 -21.46 15.96 2.38
CA LYS A 256 -20.14 15.46 1.97
C LYS A 256 -20.25 13.98 1.56
N LYS A 257 -19.60 13.58 0.46
CA LYS A 257 -19.66 12.17 -0.01
C LYS A 257 -19.12 11.20 1.05
N VAL A 258 -18.06 11.60 1.77
CA VAL A 258 -17.52 10.79 2.88
C VAL A 258 -18.51 10.59 4.03
N ALA A 259 -19.41 11.55 4.27
CA ALA A 259 -20.44 11.42 5.30
C ALA A 259 -21.52 10.39 4.90
N VAL A 260 -21.92 10.38 3.61
CA VAL A 260 -22.80 9.34 3.06
C VAL A 260 -22.15 7.96 3.16
N ALA A 261 -20.87 7.85 2.79
CA ALA A 261 -20.11 6.61 2.91
C ALA A 261 -20.08 6.08 4.36
N LYS A 262 -19.75 6.94 5.32
CA LYS A 262 -19.73 6.57 6.75
C LYS A 262 -21.10 6.10 7.23
N ARG A 263 -22.15 6.89 6.95
CA ARG A 263 -23.55 6.53 7.28
C ARG A 263 -23.92 5.15 6.76
N GLU A 264 -23.57 4.84 5.52
CA GLU A 264 -23.90 3.57 4.89
C GLU A 264 -23.16 2.39 5.52
N ILE A 265 -21.85 2.53 5.79
CA ILE A 265 -21.05 1.47 6.42
C ILE A 265 -21.54 1.20 7.84
N GLU A 266 -21.75 2.24 8.64
CA GLU A 266 -22.25 2.13 10.01
C GLU A 266 -23.62 1.45 10.06
N ARG A 267 -24.52 1.80 9.13
CA ARG A 267 -25.85 1.19 9.00
C ARG A 267 -25.81 -0.32 8.77
N MET A 268 -24.73 -0.86 8.19
CA MET A 268 -24.60 -2.31 7.99
C MET A 268 -24.46 -3.08 9.30
N GLY A 269 -23.94 -2.45 10.37
CA GLY A 269 -23.77 -3.08 11.67
C GLY A 269 -22.75 -4.23 11.70
N LEU A 270 -21.76 -4.22 10.79
CA LEU A 270 -20.75 -5.28 10.65
C LEU A 270 -19.47 -5.06 11.47
N GLY A 271 -19.47 -4.06 12.36
CA GLY A 271 -18.32 -3.73 13.20
C GLY A 271 -17.13 -3.16 12.42
N THR A 272 -17.36 -2.58 11.24
CA THR A 272 -16.35 -1.82 10.49
C THR A 272 -16.24 -0.41 11.06
N GLU A 273 -15.03 -0.05 11.45
CA GLU A 273 -14.63 1.29 11.84
C GLU A 273 -14.27 2.14 10.61
N VAL A 274 -14.77 3.37 10.59
CA VAL A 274 -14.66 4.26 9.43
C VAL A 274 -14.05 5.60 9.82
N ALA A 275 -12.89 5.90 9.23
CA ALA A 275 -12.28 7.22 9.26
C ALA A 275 -12.60 7.98 7.96
N THR A 276 -12.89 9.27 8.05
CA THR A 276 -13.31 10.09 6.90
C THR A 276 -12.47 11.34 6.76
N TYR A 277 -12.04 11.63 5.54
CA TYR A 277 -11.26 12.80 5.17
C TYR A 277 -11.95 13.50 4.00
N ASP A 278 -12.46 14.70 4.24
CA ASP A 278 -13.16 15.52 3.26
C ASP A 278 -12.23 16.53 2.57
N SER A 279 -10.95 16.20 2.46
CA SER A 279 -9.95 17.01 1.80
C SER A 279 -9.22 16.24 0.71
N TRP A 280 -8.48 16.97 -0.12
CA TRP A 280 -7.69 16.35 -1.17
C TRP A 280 -6.58 15.48 -0.56
N ILE A 281 -6.32 14.33 -1.16
CA ILE A 281 -5.41 13.32 -0.59
C ILE A 281 -3.96 13.76 -0.39
N GLY A 282 -3.51 14.84 -1.04
CA GLY A 282 -2.19 15.40 -0.81
C GLY A 282 -2.10 16.41 0.32
N SER A 283 -3.24 16.80 0.91
CA SER A 283 -3.28 17.66 2.09
C SER A 283 -2.57 17.00 3.28
N ALA A 284 -2.02 17.82 4.18
CA ALA A 284 -1.18 17.33 5.28
C ALA A 284 -1.95 16.40 6.23
N GLU A 285 -3.23 16.68 6.48
CA GLU A 285 -4.10 15.88 7.34
C GLU A 285 -4.37 14.47 6.84
N CYS A 286 -4.21 14.21 5.53
CA CYS A 286 -4.41 12.88 4.94
C CYS A 286 -3.18 11.98 5.06
N ARG A 287 -1.99 12.53 5.34
CA ARG A 287 -0.71 11.83 5.18
C ARG A 287 -0.57 10.63 6.10
N ASP A 288 -0.82 10.82 7.39
CA ASP A 288 -0.70 9.74 8.38
C ASP A 288 -1.74 8.65 8.13
N ALA A 289 -2.98 9.04 7.81
CA ALA A 289 -4.03 8.11 7.42
C ALA A 289 -3.64 7.27 6.19
N LEU A 290 -3.12 7.89 5.12
CA LEU A 290 -2.65 7.16 3.94
C LEU A 290 -1.50 6.20 4.27
N LYS A 291 -0.56 6.63 5.13
CA LYS A 291 0.58 5.81 5.57
C LYS A 291 0.18 4.63 6.46
N SER A 292 -0.91 4.78 7.23
CA SER A 292 -1.49 3.72 8.05
C SER A 292 -2.18 2.61 7.28
N MET A 293 -2.50 2.83 5.99
CA MET A 293 -3.19 1.85 5.17
C MET A 293 -2.28 0.69 4.76
N ASP A 294 -2.91 -0.44 4.54
CA ASP A 294 -2.29 -1.68 4.09
C ASP A 294 -2.45 -1.88 2.58
N LEU A 295 -3.54 -1.34 2.05
CA LEU A 295 -3.88 -1.33 0.64
C LEU A 295 -4.83 -0.15 0.39
N ILE A 296 -4.71 0.48 -0.78
CA ILE A 296 -5.56 1.61 -1.16
C ILE A 296 -6.26 1.33 -2.48
N PHE A 297 -7.56 1.60 -2.55
CA PHE A 297 -8.29 1.69 -3.80
C PHE A 297 -8.27 3.13 -4.31
N GLY A 298 -7.74 3.32 -5.51
CA GLY A 298 -7.75 4.60 -6.22
C GLY A 298 -9.00 4.72 -7.08
N CYS A 299 -9.99 5.46 -6.63
CA CYS A 299 -11.27 5.69 -7.30
C CYS A 299 -11.50 7.17 -7.66
N THR A 300 -10.43 7.99 -7.60
CA THR A 300 -10.46 9.39 -8.06
C THR A 300 -10.51 9.48 -9.58
N ASP A 301 -11.01 10.60 -10.09
CA ASP A 301 -11.02 10.93 -11.52
C ASP A 301 -9.88 11.88 -11.92
N ASP A 302 -9.22 12.55 -10.98
CA ASP A 302 -8.13 13.48 -11.25
C ASP A 302 -6.78 12.78 -11.53
N HIS A 303 -5.95 13.40 -12.37
CA HIS A 303 -4.65 12.89 -12.75
C HIS A 303 -3.63 13.03 -11.62
N ASP A 304 -3.67 14.13 -10.89
CA ASP A 304 -2.73 14.42 -9.81
C ASP A 304 -2.91 13.51 -8.59
N GLY A 305 -4.15 13.25 -8.18
CA GLY A 305 -4.47 12.27 -7.15
C GLY A 305 -3.94 10.88 -7.52
N ARG A 306 -4.10 10.48 -8.78
CA ARG A 306 -3.49 9.24 -9.29
C ARG A 306 -1.96 9.26 -9.28
N LEU A 307 -1.31 10.38 -9.60
CA LEU A 307 0.15 10.50 -9.46
C LEU A 307 0.61 10.37 -8.01
N LEU A 308 -0.13 10.95 -7.06
CA LEU A 308 0.18 10.85 -5.64
C LEU A 308 0.11 9.40 -5.18
N LEU A 309 -1.02 8.72 -5.42
CA LEU A 309 -1.19 7.30 -5.10
C LEU A 309 -0.14 6.43 -5.78
N ASN A 310 0.19 6.76 -7.04
CA ASN A 310 1.22 6.06 -7.77
C ASN A 310 2.59 6.16 -7.07
N ARG A 311 2.98 7.33 -6.53
CA ARG A 311 4.23 7.46 -5.76
C ARG A 311 4.14 6.78 -4.41
N LEU A 312 3.03 6.96 -3.70
CA LEU A 312 2.78 6.35 -2.38
C LEU A 312 3.02 4.84 -2.42
N ALA A 313 2.53 4.17 -3.47
CA ALA A 313 2.68 2.72 -3.62
C ALA A 313 4.12 2.21 -3.64
N TYR A 314 5.04 2.97 -4.24
CA TYR A 314 6.45 2.61 -4.28
C TYR A 314 7.20 3.10 -3.05
N TYR A 315 7.01 4.36 -2.63
CA TYR A 315 7.73 4.93 -1.48
C TYR A 315 7.43 4.16 -0.20
N TYR A 316 6.16 3.84 0.05
CA TYR A 316 5.70 3.24 1.30
C TYR A 316 5.40 1.75 1.20
N LEU A 317 5.59 1.14 0.02
CA LEU A 317 5.22 -0.26 -0.24
C LEU A 317 3.75 -0.56 0.10
N ILE A 318 2.85 0.38 -0.17
CA ILE A 318 1.39 0.21 0.03
C ILE A 318 0.75 -0.07 -1.32
N PRO A 319 0.33 -1.31 -1.64
CA PRO A 319 -0.28 -1.60 -2.92
C PRO A 319 -1.50 -0.73 -3.20
N VAL A 320 -1.58 -0.20 -4.41
CA VAL A 320 -2.76 0.56 -4.88
C VAL A 320 -3.48 -0.23 -5.97
N ILE A 321 -4.80 -0.36 -5.84
CA ILE A 321 -5.68 -0.85 -6.91
C ILE A 321 -6.42 0.35 -7.48
N ASP A 322 -5.89 0.90 -8.57
CA ASP A 322 -6.48 2.05 -9.25
C ASP A 322 -7.56 1.62 -10.25
N VAL A 323 -8.66 2.35 -10.25
CA VAL A 323 -9.87 2.03 -11.00
C VAL A 323 -10.23 3.16 -11.95
N GLY A 324 -10.65 2.78 -13.16
CA GLY A 324 -11.14 3.73 -14.15
C GLY A 324 -12.32 3.17 -14.93
N LEU A 325 -13.24 4.05 -15.29
CA LEU A 325 -14.34 3.75 -16.20
C LEU A 325 -14.39 4.83 -17.27
N ALA A 326 -14.36 4.41 -18.54
CA ALA A 326 -14.56 5.30 -19.67
C ALA A 326 -15.85 4.90 -20.40
N LEU A 327 -16.79 5.85 -20.49
CA LEU A 327 -18.05 5.68 -21.19
C LEU A 327 -18.10 6.65 -22.37
N ARG A 328 -18.41 6.11 -23.55
CA ARG A 328 -18.58 6.88 -24.79
C ARG A 328 -19.89 6.51 -25.43
N VAL A 329 -20.66 7.49 -25.86
CA VAL A 329 -21.89 7.27 -26.63
C VAL A 329 -21.52 7.39 -28.10
N THR A 330 -21.87 6.36 -28.87
CA THR A 330 -21.77 6.33 -30.33
C THR A 330 -23.16 6.23 -30.91
N GLU A 331 -23.33 6.60 -32.17
CA GLU A 331 -24.61 6.43 -32.86
C GLU A 331 -24.47 5.35 -33.94
N ARG A 332 -25.40 4.40 -33.95
CA ARG A 332 -25.47 3.37 -34.99
C ARG A 332 -26.92 3.18 -35.41
N HIS A 333 -27.23 3.46 -36.68
CA HIS A 333 -28.57 3.36 -37.25
C HIS A 333 -29.63 4.17 -36.45
N GLY A 334 -29.29 5.37 -35.98
CA GLY A 334 -30.20 6.21 -35.18
C GLY A 334 -30.38 5.77 -33.73
N ILE A 335 -29.64 4.77 -33.26
CA ILE A 335 -29.66 4.29 -31.87
C ILE A 335 -28.38 4.74 -31.17
N ALA A 336 -28.54 5.36 -29.99
CA ALA A 336 -27.42 5.63 -29.10
C ALA A 336 -26.86 4.32 -28.54
N CYS A 337 -25.65 3.96 -28.97
CA CYS A 337 -24.92 2.77 -28.55
C CYS A 337 -23.81 3.16 -27.57
N LEU A 338 -23.87 2.58 -26.37
CA LEU A 338 -22.85 2.78 -25.35
C LEU A 338 -21.61 1.91 -25.62
N VAL A 339 -20.45 2.54 -25.61
CA VAL A 339 -19.14 1.88 -25.55
C VAL A 339 -18.58 2.12 -24.16
N ALA A 340 -18.43 1.03 -23.40
CA ALA A 340 -17.98 1.07 -22.02
C ALA A 340 -16.71 0.22 -21.84
N ASP A 341 -15.68 0.86 -21.28
CA ASP A 341 -14.39 0.25 -20.97
C ASP A 341 -14.08 0.47 -19.47
N GLY A 342 -13.98 -0.61 -18.70
CA GLY A 342 -13.64 -0.60 -17.28
C GLY A 342 -12.21 -1.07 -17.04
N ARG A 343 -11.53 -0.54 -16.04
CA ARG A 343 -10.14 -0.87 -15.71
C ARG A 343 -9.92 -1.04 -14.22
N ALA A 344 -9.14 -2.05 -13.86
CA ALA A 344 -8.49 -2.19 -12.56
C ALA A 344 -6.99 -2.41 -12.79
N THR A 345 -6.16 -1.55 -12.23
CA THR A 345 -4.70 -1.57 -12.40
C THR A 345 -4.02 -1.58 -11.04
N ILE A 346 -3.09 -2.50 -10.88
CA ILE A 346 -2.30 -2.64 -9.66
C ILE A 346 -1.02 -1.82 -9.78
N ILE A 347 -0.72 -1.08 -8.72
CA ILE A 347 0.50 -0.32 -8.55
C ILE A 347 1.22 -0.86 -7.32
N GLU A 348 2.34 -1.53 -7.57
CA GLU A 348 3.23 -2.09 -6.56
C GLU A 348 4.60 -2.35 -7.21
N PRO A 349 5.69 -2.55 -6.44
CA PRO A 349 6.96 -3.04 -6.98
C PRO A 349 6.77 -4.29 -7.86
N GLY A 350 7.45 -4.31 -9.01
CA GLY A 350 7.29 -5.36 -10.03
C GLY A 350 6.20 -5.09 -11.07
N CYS A 351 5.27 -4.16 -10.82
CA CYS A 351 4.23 -3.74 -11.78
C CYS A 351 4.59 -2.42 -12.48
N SER A 352 4.17 -2.26 -13.74
CA SER A 352 4.27 -0.98 -14.45
C SER A 352 3.30 0.05 -13.88
N CYS A 353 3.81 1.24 -13.57
CA CYS A 353 3.05 2.35 -12.99
C CYS A 353 2.02 2.97 -13.96
N LEU A 354 1.15 3.83 -13.45
CA LEU A 354 0.12 4.51 -14.25
C LEU A 354 0.71 5.40 -15.36
N VAL A 355 1.86 6.02 -15.11
CA VAL A 355 2.58 6.84 -16.10
C VAL A 355 3.10 5.98 -17.26
N CYS A 356 3.77 4.86 -16.96
CA CYS A 356 4.25 3.93 -18.00
C CYS A 356 3.12 3.31 -18.83
N ARG A 357 1.93 3.20 -18.23
CA ARG A 357 0.71 2.74 -18.89
C ARG A 357 -0.01 3.83 -19.66
N ARG A 358 0.45 5.09 -19.60
CA ARG A 358 -0.20 6.27 -20.20
C ARG A 358 -1.65 6.44 -19.74
N ILE A 359 -1.93 6.01 -18.51
CA ILE A 359 -3.22 6.22 -17.84
C ILE A 359 -3.27 7.63 -17.26
N VAL A 360 -2.13 8.09 -16.76
CA VAL A 360 -1.99 9.43 -16.20
C VAL A 360 -1.07 10.27 -17.09
N ASP A 361 -1.61 11.38 -17.56
CA ASP A 361 -0.86 12.48 -18.14
C ASP A 361 -0.28 13.40 -17.05
N ALA A 362 1.04 13.61 -17.07
CA ALA A 362 1.75 14.40 -16.08
C ALA A 362 1.61 15.92 -16.28
N SER A 363 1.36 16.40 -17.52
CA SER A 363 1.11 17.83 -17.73
C SER A 363 -0.26 18.22 -17.21
N VAL A 364 -1.28 17.38 -17.47
CA VAL A 364 -2.63 17.57 -16.91
C VAL A 364 -2.59 17.56 -15.38
N ALA A 365 -1.86 16.62 -14.78
CA ALA A 365 -1.69 16.58 -13.33
C ALA A 365 -1.04 17.85 -12.76
N ALA A 366 -0.07 18.43 -13.47
CA ALA A 366 0.59 19.67 -13.04
C ALA A 366 -0.36 20.88 -13.14
N GLU A 367 -1.22 20.93 -14.16
CA GLU A 367 -2.28 21.93 -14.30
C GLU A 367 -3.33 21.80 -13.20
N GLU A 368 -3.77 20.58 -12.90
CA GLU A 368 -4.70 20.30 -11.80
C GLU A 368 -4.12 20.70 -10.43
N ALA A 369 -2.83 20.42 -10.20
CA ALA A 369 -2.12 20.83 -9.00
C ALA A 369 -2.06 22.36 -8.89
N LEU A 370 -1.66 23.04 -9.97
CA LEU A 370 -1.58 24.49 -10.03
C LEU A 370 -2.94 25.15 -9.77
N ARG A 371 -4.01 24.64 -10.38
CA ARG A 371 -5.38 25.12 -10.13
C ARG A 371 -5.77 25.04 -8.65
N ARG A 372 -5.25 24.07 -7.91
CA ARG A 372 -5.52 23.91 -6.46
C ARG A 372 -4.62 24.82 -5.61
N THR A 373 -3.36 25.00 -5.96
CA THR A 373 -2.38 25.72 -5.12
C THR A 373 -2.26 27.21 -5.44
N ASP A 374 -2.39 27.60 -6.70
CA ASP A 374 -2.35 28.97 -7.19
C ASP A 374 -3.36 29.18 -8.34
N PRO A 375 -4.65 29.40 -8.01
CA PRO A 375 -5.71 29.58 -9.01
C PRO A 375 -5.51 30.81 -9.91
N GLU A 376 -4.88 31.87 -9.41
CA GLU A 376 -4.65 33.10 -10.18
C GLU A 376 -3.61 32.86 -11.28
N GLU A 377 -2.51 32.16 -10.95
CA GLU A 377 -1.52 31.73 -11.95
C GLU A 377 -2.11 30.71 -12.93
N PHE A 378 -2.97 29.80 -12.46
CA PHE A 378 -3.67 28.88 -13.35
C PHE A 378 -4.51 29.62 -14.41
N GLU A 379 -5.32 30.60 -13.99
CA GLU A 379 -6.14 31.39 -14.92
C GLU A 379 -5.27 32.26 -15.85
N ARG A 380 -4.16 32.83 -15.36
CA ARG A 380 -3.20 33.56 -16.20
C ARG A 380 -2.64 32.67 -17.30
N ARG A 381 -2.15 31.47 -16.97
CA ARG A 381 -1.63 30.50 -17.95
C ARG A 381 -2.70 30.00 -18.92
N LYS A 382 -3.93 29.79 -18.44
CA LYS A 382 -5.09 29.42 -19.27
C LYS A 382 -5.49 30.55 -20.24
N ALA A 383 -5.31 31.82 -19.87
CA ALA A 383 -5.55 32.96 -20.75
C ALA A 383 -4.47 33.14 -21.81
N GLU A 384 -3.22 32.81 -21.50
CA GLU A 384 -2.07 32.91 -22.42
C GLU A 384 -1.99 31.73 -23.42
N ALA A 385 -2.56 30.58 -23.08
CA ALA A 385 -2.62 29.38 -23.93
C ALA A 385 -4.05 29.10 -24.42
N TYR A 386 -4.26 28.88 -25.71
CA TYR A 386 -5.54 28.35 -26.23
C TYR A 386 -5.75 26.91 -25.73
N VAL A 387 -6.27 26.75 -24.51
CA VAL A 387 -6.61 25.44 -23.94
C VAL A 387 -8.02 25.04 -24.39
N ARG A 388 -8.13 23.81 -24.91
CA ARG A 388 -9.37 23.21 -25.41
C ARG A 388 -10.39 23.03 -24.29
N GLY A 389 -11.62 23.44 -24.61
CA GLY A 389 -12.86 23.39 -23.84
C GLY A 389 -13.01 22.30 -22.77
N GLU A 390 -13.60 22.74 -21.66
CA GLU A 390 -14.26 21.91 -20.65
C GLU A 390 -15.22 20.93 -21.34
N GLY A 391 -14.91 19.63 -21.23
CA GLY A 391 -15.73 18.57 -21.78
C GLY A 391 -17.01 18.41 -20.97
N ASN A 392 -18.13 18.19 -21.68
CA ASN A 392 -19.39 17.72 -21.09
C ASN A 392 -19.16 16.64 -20.03
N PRO A 393 -19.98 16.59 -18.96
CA PRO A 393 -19.86 15.56 -17.94
C PRO A 393 -19.87 14.17 -18.59
N SER A 394 -18.85 13.37 -18.29
CA SER A 394 -18.75 12.02 -18.82
C SER A 394 -19.97 11.21 -18.34
N PRO A 395 -20.67 10.48 -19.22
CA PRO A 395 -21.77 9.63 -18.81
C PRO A 395 -21.32 8.65 -17.72
N ALA A 396 -22.20 8.33 -16.77
CA ALA A 396 -21.93 7.40 -15.69
C ALA A 396 -23.19 6.62 -15.34
N VAL A 397 -23.09 5.29 -15.25
CA VAL A 397 -24.22 4.40 -14.94
C VAL A 397 -23.79 3.37 -13.89
N ILE A 398 -24.62 3.21 -12.85
CA ILE A 398 -24.34 2.40 -11.66
C ILE A 398 -23.88 0.97 -11.99
N SER A 399 -24.50 0.31 -12.97
CA SER A 399 -24.15 -1.08 -13.30
C SER A 399 -22.69 -1.22 -13.76
N PHE A 400 -22.17 -0.26 -14.52
CA PHE A 400 -20.78 -0.28 -14.96
C PHE A 400 -19.84 0.10 -13.83
N THR A 401 -20.15 1.15 -13.07
CA THR A 401 -19.27 1.55 -11.96
C THR A 401 -19.19 0.47 -10.88
N THR A 402 -20.31 -0.18 -10.55
CA THR A 402 -20.35 -1.35 -9.65
C THR A 402 -19.58 -2.53 -10.21
N SER A 403 -19.73 -2.84 -11.51
CA SER A 403 -18.99 -3.97 -12.10
C SER A 403 -17.47 -3.76 -12.07
N VAL A 404 -16.99 -2.54 -12.35
CA VAL A 404 -15.55 -2.25 -12.28
C VAL A 404 -15.07 -2.21 -10.82
N ALA A 405 -15.88 -1.70 -9.89
CA ALA A 405 -15.58 -1.77 -8.47
C ALA A 405 -15.42 -3.22 -7.99
N THR A 406 -16.36 -4.10 -8.33
CA THR A 406 -16.27 -5.54 -8.04
C THR A 406 -15.05 -6.17 -8.70
N MET A 407 -14.70 -5.78 -9.92
CA MET A 407 -13.49 -6.27 -10.60
C MET A 407 -12.20 -5.96 -9.82
N ALA A 408 -12.12 -4.79 -9.18
CA ALA A 408 -11.00 -4.42 -8.31
C ALA A 408 -11.02 -5.16 -6.96
N ILE A 409 -12.21 -5.36 -6.38
CA ILE A 409 -12.38 -6.19 -5.17
C ILE A 409 -11.96 -7.65 -5.44
N GLU A 410 -12.28 -8.20 -6.61
CA GLU A 410 -11.82 -9.53 -7.02
C GLU A 410 -10.29 -9.62 -7.09
N GLU A 411 -9.57 -8.54 -7.47
CA GLU A 411 -8.11 -8.52 -7.43
C GLU A 411 -7.56 -8.51 -5.98
N LEU A 412 -8.26 -7.86 -5.05
CA LEU A 412 -7.94 -7.96 -3.61
C LEU A 412 -8.12 -9.40 -3.12
N ILE A 413 -9.27 -10.02 -3.41
CA ILE A 413 -9.55 -11.41 -3.04
C ILE A 413 -8.48 -12.34 -3.63
N GLN A 414 -8.12 -12.15 -4.90
CA GLN A 414 -7.06 -12.92 -5.55
C GLN A 414 -5.71 -12.77 -4.83
N ARG A 415 -5.35 -11.55 -4.40
CA ARG A 415 -4.06 -11.30 -3.73
C ARG A 415 -3.98 -11.92 -2.35
N VAL A 416 -5.10 -12.03 -1.65
CA VAL A 416 -5.16 -12.57 -0.29
C VAL A 416 -5.41 -14.09 -0.27
N ASN A 417 -6.40 -14.57 -1.04
CA ASN A 417 -6.83 -15.97 -1.04
C ASN A 417 -6.25 -16.80 -2.20
N GLN A 418 -5.84 -16.17 -3.30
CA GLN A 418 -5.29 -16.85 -4.48
C GLN A 418 -6.25 -17.83 -5.16
N PHE A 419 -7.56 -17.55 -5.14
CA PHE A 419 -8.58 -18.44 -5.73
C PHE A 419 -8.40 -18.78 -7.22
N ARG A 420 -7.67 -17.95 -7.98
CA ARG A 420 -7.31 -18.21 -9.39
C ARG A 420 -5.97 -18.93 -9.56
N GLY A 421 -5.27 -19.26 -8.46
CA GLY A 421 -3.91 -19.81 -8.44
C GLY A 421 -2.84 -18.81 -7.98
N VAL A 422 -1.69 -19.31 -7.50
CA VAL A 422 -0.63 -18.54 -6.81
C VAL A 422 -0.02 -17.41 -7.66
N GLU A 423 0.05 -17.60 -8.98
CA GLU A 423 0.66 -16.64 -9.92
C GLU A 423 -0.36 -16.01 -10.89
N SER A 424 -1.65 -16.13 -10.56
CA SER A 424 -2.76 -15.68 -11.41
C SER A 424 -3.23 -14.25 -11.10
N ALA A 425 -2.43 -13.49 -10.36
CA ALA A 425 -2.66 -12.07 -10.09
C ALA A 425 -2.49 -11.25 -11.37
N VAL A 426 -3.43 -10.34 -11.66
CA VAL A 426 -3.40 -9.55 -12.89
C VAL A 426 -3.04 -8.10 -12.56
N ALA A 427 -1.91 -7.62 -13.07
CA ALA A 427 -1.45 -6.26 -12.83
C ALA A 427 -2.30 -5.18 -13.54
N ASN A 428 -2.98 -5.53 -14.62
CA ASN A 428 -3.84 -4.60 -15.37
C ASN A 428 -4.93 -5.37 -16.10
N ARG A 429 -6.16 -5.22 -15.66
CA ARG A 429 -7.35 -5.86 -16.22
C ARG A 429 -8.25 -4.79 -16.82
N VAL A 430 -8.59 -4.93 -18.10
CA VAL A 430 -9.49 -4.02 -18.83
C VAL A 430 -10.67 -4.81 -19.36
N ARG A 431 -11.87 -4.48 -18.88
CA ARG A 431 -13.13 -5.07 -19.36
C ARG A 431 -13.74 -4.20 -20.44
N LYS A 432 -14.00 -4.78 -21.61
CA LYS A 432 -14.81 -4.16 -22.65
C LYS A 432 -16.23 -4.70 -22.57
N PHE A 433 -17.11 -3.96 -21.91
CA PHE A 433 -18.48 -4.43 -21.63
C PHE A 433 -19.28 -4.75 -22.89
N HIS A 434 -19.08 -3.95 -23.94
CA HIS A 434 -19.73 -4.12 -25.23
C HIS A 434 -19.25 -5.37 -26.00
N LEU A 435 -18.10 -5.95 -25.63
CA LEU A 435 -17.56 -7.18 -26.22
C LEU A 435 -17.72 -8.39 -25.30
N LEU A 436 -18.11 -8.18 -24.03
CA LEU A 436 -18.11 -9.21 -22.98
C LEU A 436 -16.73 -9.87 -22.77
N GLU A 437 -15.66 -9.09 -22.95
CA GLU A 437 -14.27 -9.58 -22.92
C GLU A 437 -13.40 -8.82 -21.91
N ASP A 438 -12.49 -9.56 -21.27
CA ASP A 438 -11.45 -9.02 -20.39
C ASP A 438 -10.07 -9.14 -21.05
N PHE A 439 -9.37 -8.02 -21.12
CA PHE A 439 -8.02 -7.88 -21.67
C PHE A 439 -7.00 -7.66 -20.55
N ARG A 440 -5.74 -8.04 -20.83
CA ARG A 440 -4.61 -7.84 -19.91
C ARG A 440 -3.51 -7.01 -20.58
N PRO A 441 -3.73 -5.71 -20.84
CA PRO A 441 -2.77 -4.93 -21.59
C PRO A 441 -1.45 -4.78 -20.82
N GLY A 442 -0.35 -5.13 -21.48
CA GLY A 442 1.00 -4.82 -21.02
C GLY A 442 1.30 -3.32 -21.06
N ALA A 443 2.50 -2.96 -20.62
CA ALA A 443 3.03 -1.61 -20.77
C ALA A 443 4.43 -1.70 -21.40
N LYS A 444 4.84 -0.66 -22.13
CA LYS A 444 6.20 -0.59 -22.63
C LYS A 444 7.17 -0.42 -21.45
N LYS A 445 8.25 -1.22 -21.44
CA LYS A 445 9.35 -1.04 -20.51
C LYS A 445 10.21 0.13 -20.98
N GLU A 446 9.87 1.33 -20.54
CA GLU A 446 10.73 2.51 -20.67
C GLU A 446 11.50 2.69 -19.36
N PRO A 447 12.69 3.33 -19.36
CA PRO A 447 13.46 3.60 -18.15
C PRO A 447 12.70 4.57 -17.23
N CYS A 448 11.81 4.02 -16.41
CA CYS A 448 10.98 4.76 -15.48
C CYS A 448 11.69 4.92 -14.14
N ARG A 449 11.81 6.16 -13.67
CA ARG A 449 12.41 6.49 -12.37
C ARG A 449 11.56 6.06 -11.16
N ILE A 450 10.32 5.61 -11.39
CA ILE A 450 9.40 5.15 -10.36
C ILE A 450 9.30 3.63 -10.39
N CYS A 451 8.65 3.02 -11.38
CA CYS A 451 8.44 1.57 -11.38
C CYS A 451 9.60 0.76 -11.93
N GLY A 452 10.47 1.36 -12.75
CA GLY A 452 11.61 0.70 -13.38
C GLY A 452 12.92 0.88 -12.62
N SER A 453 12.89 1.55 -11.46
CA SER A 453 14.06 1.83 -10.64
C SER A 453 13.75 1.52 -9.17
N ASP A 454 14.61 0.73 -8.56
CA ASP A 454 14.52 0.41 -7.12
C ASP A 454 14.87 1.62 -6.24
N ARG A 455 15.27 2.76 -6.81
CA ARG A 455 15.70 3.96 -6.07
C ARG A 455 14.68 4.45 -5.06
N VAL A 456 13.39 4.45 -5.44
CA VAL A 456 12.31 5.01 -4.60
C VAL A 456 11.49 3.95 -3.87
N HIS A 457 11.74 2.66 -4.12
CA HIS A 457 10.92 1.59 -3.54
C HIS A 457 11.27 1.43 -2.07
N GLY A 458 10.34 1.60 -1.15
CA GLY A 458 10.58 1.40 0.27
C GLY A 458 11.49 2.44 0.93
N LEU A 459 11.58 3.67 0.39
CA LEU A 459 12.26 4.78 1.09
C LEU A 459 11.48 5.24 2.34
N GLY A 460 10.15 5.20 2.28
CA GLY A 460 9.27 5.73 3.32
C GLY A 460 9.22 7.25 3.35
N ASP A 461 9.33 7.82 4.56
CA ASP A 461 9.25 9.24 4.83
C ASP A 461 10.42 10.01 4.19
N VAL A 462 10.07 10.99 3.36
CA VAL A 462 10.99 11.93 2.72
C VAL A 462 10.44 13.34 2.82
N GLN A 463 11.32 14.34 2.82
CA GLN A 463 10.95 15.75 2.78
C GLN A 463 11.46 16.41 1.49
N PRO A 464 10.59 17.08 0.71
CA PRO A 464 9.14 17.20 0.90
C PRO A 464 8.42 15.86 0.67
N PHE A 465 7.20 15.69 1.21
CA PHE A 465 6.44 14.44 1.17
C PHE A 465 6.38 13.81 -0.24
N LEU A 466 6.75 12.53 -0.34
CA LEU A 466 6.88 11.78 -1.60
C LEU A 466 7.85 12.41 -2.62
N GLY A 467 8.72 13.34 -2.22
CA GLY A 467 9.61 14.09 -3.11
C GLY A 467 8.85 15.00 -4.09
N ARG A 468 7.64 15.46 -3.72
CA ARG A 468 6.85 16.43 -4.48
C ARG A 468 7.11 17.83 -3.94
N ALA A 469 7.55 18.76 -4.78
CA ALA A 469 7.51 20.17 -4.41
C ALA A 469 6.04 20.56 -4.20
N GLY A 470 5.77 21.27 -3.10
CA GLY A 470 4.44 21.81 -2.78
C GLY A 470 4.00 22.89 -3.75
#